data_AF-A0A2R6ACN1-F1
#
_entry.id   AF-A0A2R6ACN1-F1
#
_cell.length_a   1.000
_cell.length_b   1.000
_cell.length_c   1.000
_cell.angle_alpha   90.00
_cell.angle_beta   90.00
_cell.angle_gamma   90.00
#
_symmetry.space_group_name_H-M   'P 1'
#
loop_
_entity.id
_entity.type
_entity.pdbx_description
1 polymer ?
#
loop_
_entity_poly.entity_id
_entity_poly.type
_entity_poly.pdbx_seq_one_letter_code
_entity_poly.pdbx_strand_id
1 'polypeptide(L)'
;MLRSYTLQHERGEELEPLLREYRDAVNQTLEELWDNIEWERRKVKGKKQWRLLPKYKVDIHSGKYKRKLRESLLVDWDYAAHWVDSAIKTAHSILKSWRKNYVKGERKRNKPTARRLFARVKQTLLKLEGEKLRVTVKPAEYVYLDLSARY
;
A
#
# COMPACT_ATOMS: atom_id res chain seq x y z
N MET A 1 -6.98 -16.14 -7.50
CA MET A 1 -6.68 -14.78 -8.02
C MET A 1 -7.61 -13.80 -7.29
N LEU A 2 -7.08 -12.91 -6.43
CA LEU A 2 -7.92 -11.88 -5.80
C LEU A 2 -8.28 -10.83 -6.86
N ARG A 3 -9.58 -10.66 -7.14
CA ARG A 3 -10.07 -9.62 -8.05
C ARG A 3 -10.13 -8.30 -7.27
N SER A 4 -9.44 -7.28 -7.77
CA SER A 4 -9.57 -5.91 -7.28
C SER A 4 -10.46 -5.13 -8.23
N TYR A 5 -11.46 -4.45 -7.70
CA TYR A 5 -12.38 -3.61 -8.46
C TYR A 5 -12.15 -2.15 -8.10
N THR A 6 -12.10 -1.28 -9.10
CA THR A 6 -12.11 0.17 -8.89
C THR A 6 -13.57 0.63 -8.82
N LEU A 7 -13.89 1.46 -7.84
CA LEU A 7 -15.22 2.02 -7.65
C LEU A 7 -15.10 3.55 -7.66
N GLN A 8 -15.79 4.20 -8.59
CA GLN A 8 -16.02 5.64 -8.52
C GLN A 8 -17.14 5.89 -7.50
N HIS A 9 -17.02 6.93 -6.68
CA HIS A 9 -18.02 7.28 -5.68
C HIS A 9 -18.05 8.79 -5.47
N GLU A 10 -19.20 9.30 -5.03
CA GLU A 10 -19.40 10.72 -4.76
C GLU A 10 -19.03 11.12 -3.32
N ARG A 11 -18.68 10.14 -2.46
CA ARG A 11 -18.29 10.34 -1.05
C ARG A 11 -16.87 10.91 -0.86
N GLY A 12 -16.47 11.83 -1.74
CA GLY A 12 -15.13 12.41 -1.79
C GLY A 12 -14.74 13.09 -0.48
N GLU A 13 -15.58 14.01 0.00
CA GLU A 13 -15.31 14.80 1.21
C GLU A 13 -15.19 13.94 2.48
N GLU A 14 -16.05 12.92 2.63
CA GLU A 14 -16.04 12.04 3.80
C GLU A 14 -14.85 11.08 3.84
N LEU A 15 -14.41 10.61 2.68
CA LEU A 15 -13.31 9.65 2.58
C LEU A 15 -11.95 10.34 2.41
N GLU A 16 -11.91 11.60 1.97
CA GLU A 16 -10.67 12.32 1.72
C GLU A 16 -9.71 12.33 2.92
N PRO A 17 -10.15 12.61 4.16
CA PRO A 17 -9.27 12.53 5.34
C PRO A 17 -8.63 11.15 5.50
N LEU A 18 -9.42 10.08 5.37
CA LEU A 18 -8.92 8.71 5.41
C LEU A 18 -7.94 8.43 4.26
N LEU A 19 -8.24 8.89 3.06
CA LEU A 19 -7.39 8.66 1.88
C LEU A 19 -6.04 9.38 2.00
N ARG A 20 -6.00 10.54 2.65
CA ARG A 20 -4.76 11.28 2.96
C ARG A 20 -3.91 10.51 3.97
N GLU A 21 -4.48 10.13 5.11
CA GLU A 21 -3.79 9.31 6.12
C GLU A 21 -3.34 7.96 5.55
N TYR A 22 -4.16 7.31 4.73
CA TYR A 22 -3.78 6.07 4.05
C TYR A 22 -2.59 6.28 3.10
N ARG A 23 -2.59 7.35 2.30
CA ARG A 23 -1.46 7.68 1.41
C ARG A 23 -0.19 7.90 2.23
N ASP A 24 -0.30 8.59 3.35
CA ASP A 24 0.85 8.95 4.18
C ASP A 24 1.41 7.72 4.89
N ALA A 25 0.56 6.83 5.41
CA ALA A 25 0.97 5.51 5.90
C ALA A 25 1.66 4.65 4.82
N VAL A 26 1.15 4.67 3.57
CA VAL A 26 1.82 3.99 2.44
C VAL A 26 3.21 4.59 2.19
N ASN A 27 3.34 5.92 2.18
CA ASN A 27 4.61 6.59 1.92
C ASN A 27 5.62 6.41 3.06
N GLN A 28 5.18 6.44 4.32
CA GLN A 28 6.02 6.12 5.48
C GLN A 28 6.52 4.68 5.43
N THR A 29 5.66 3.73 5.03
CA THR A 29 6.08 2.35 4.81
C THR A 29 7.10 2.24 3.67
N LEU A 30 6.92 3.00 2.59
CA LEU A 30 7.86 3.03 1.47
C LEU A 30 9.22 3.60 1.87
N GLU A 31 9.25 4.63 2.73
CA GLU A 31 10.47 5.16 3.33
C GLU A 31 11.21 4.09 4.12
N GLU A 32 10.55 3.49 5.11
CA GLU A 32 11.14 2.46 5.97
C GLU A 32 11.72 1.31 5.14
N LEU A 33 10.97 0.81 4.15
CA LEU A 33 11.46 -0.26 3.27
C LEU A 33 12.63 0.19 2.40
N TRP A 34 12.66 1.45 1.97
CA TRP A 34 13.71 2.00 1.12
C TRP A 34 15.02 2.19 1.89
N ASP A 35 14.96 2.69 3.12
CA ASP A 35 16.14 2.93 3.97
C ASP A 35 16.84 1.62 4.39
N ASN A 36 16.06 0.55 4.42
CA ASN A 36 16.55 -0.81 4.61
C ASN A 36 17.16 -1.43 3.33
N ILE A 37 17.28 -0.71 2.21
CA ILE A 37 17.94 -1.19 0.99
C ILE A 37 19.44 -0.91 1.00
N GLU A 38 20.21 -1.93 0.67
CA GLU A 38 21.61 -1.85 0.24
C GLU A 38 21.74 -2.14 -1.25
N TRP A 39 22.78 -1.57 -1.84
CA TRP A 39 23.02 -1.61 -3.27
C TRP A 39 24.26 -2.46 -3.57
N GLU A 40 24.06 -3.57 -4.24
CA GLU A 40 25.15 -4.49 -4.55
C GLU A 40 25.37 -4.57 -6.06
N ARG A 41 26.62 -4.39 -6.51
CA ARG A 41 26.97 -4.49 -7.92
C ARG A 41 26.89 -5.96 -8.36
N ARG A 42 25.91 -6.27 -9.21
CA ARG A 42 25.69 -7.62 -9.74
C ARG A 42 25.46 -7.60 -11.26
N LYS A 43 25.84 -8.69 -11.92
CA LYS A 43 25.48 -8.93 -13.32
C LYS A 43 23.97 -9.19 -13.40
N VAL A 44 23.29 -8.50 -14.31
CA VAL A 44 21.85 -8.73 -14.53
C VAL A 44 21.68 -10.09 -15.20
N LYS A 45 20.86 -10.97 -14.62
CA LYS A 45 20.61 -12.31 -15.18
C LYS A 45 20.15 -12.20 -16.63
N GLY A 46 20.82 -12.91 -17.54
CA GLY A 46 20.52 -12.91 -18.97
C GLY A 46 20.98 -11.67 -19.75
N LYS A 47 21.75 -10.75 -19.15
CA LYS A 47 22.33 -9.59 -19.85
C LYS A 47 23.85 -9.48 -19.59
N LYS A 48 24.58 -8.83 -20.52
CA LYS A 48 26.01 -8.48 -20.33
C LYS A 48 26.21 -7.30 -19.36
N GLN A 49 25.13 -6.59 -19.02
CA GLN A 49 25.14 -5.40 -18.18
C GLN A 49 25.32 -5.72 -16.68
N TRP A 50 26.08 -4.86 -15.99
CA TRP A 50 26.17 -4.79 -14.54
C TRP A 50 25.26 -3.69 -13.98
N ARG A 51 24.61 -3.96 -12.85
CA ARG A 51 23.75 -2.99 -12.15
C ARG A 51 23.90 -3.12 -10.64
N LEU A 52 23.60 -2.04 -9.93
CA LEU A 52 23.42 -2.05 -8.49
C LEU A 52 22.04 -2.61 -8.16
N LEU A 53 21.96 -3.83 -7.66
CA LEU A 53 20.68 -4.46 -7.33
C LEU A 53 20.34 -4.23 -5.85
N PRO A 54 19.05 -3.97 -5.53
CA PRO A 54 18.63 -3.78 -4.15
C PRO A 54 18.59 -5.12 -3.40
N LYS A 55 19.20 -5.12 -2.21
CA LYS A 55 19.18 -6.17 -1.18
C LYS A 55 18.70 -5.53 0.13
N TYR A 56 17.90 -6.24 0.93
CA TYR A 56 17.48 -5.71 2.22
C TYR A 56 18.50 -6.02 3.32
N LYS A 57 18.75 -5.05 4.20
CA LYS A 57 19.59 -5.15 5.41
C LYS A 57 18.97 -6.06 6.46
N VAL A 58 17.64 -6.07 6.51
CA VAL A 58 16.84 -6.79 7.49
C VAL A 58 15.91 -7.76 6.78
N ASP A 59 15.45 -8.77 7.52
CA ASP A 59 14.36 -9.63 7.04
C ASP A 59 13.01 -8.88 7.15
N ILE A 60 12.66 -8.19 6.07
CA ILE A 60 11.38 -7.48 5.92
C ILE A 60 10.16 -8.44 5.93
N HIS A 61 10.39 -9.75 5.84
CA HIS A 61 9.32 -10.76 5.90
C HIS A 61 9.13 -11.35 7.29
N SER A 62 10.07 -11.11 8.22
CA SER A 62 9.97 -11.58 9.60
C SER A 62 8.73 -11.02 10.31
N GLY A 63 8.14 -11.84 11.20
CA GLY A 63 7.01 -11.41 12.02
C GLY A 63 7.34 -10.23 12.92
N LYS A 64 8.56 -10.21 13.49
CA LYS A 64 9.06 -9.13 14.36
C LYS A 64 9.13 -7.79 13.63
N TYR A 65 9.68 -7.78 12.41
CA TYR A 65 9.75 -6.56 11.59
C TYR A 65 8.34 -6.04 11.26
N LYS A 66 7.47 -6.92 10.74
CA LYS A 66 6.09 -6.54 10.39
C LYS A 66 5.31 -6.01 11.59
N ARG A 67 5.51 -6.61 12.77
CA ARG A 67 4.85 -6.17 14.01
C ARG A 67 5.32 -4.77 14.41
N LYS A 68 6.64 -4.55 14.47
CA LYS A 68 7.23 -3.24 14.83
C LYS A 68 6.77 -2.13 13.87
N LEU A 69 6.80 -2.41 12.57
CA LEU A 69 6.35 -1.47 11.54
C LEU A 69 4.85 -1.16 11.66
N ARG A 70 4.03 -2.17 11.95
CA ARG A 70 2.61 -1.97 12.17
C ARG A 70 2.35 -1.16 13.45
N GLU A 71 3.04 -1.46 14.54
CA GLU A 71 2.94 -0.73 15.81
C GLU A 71 3.32 0.74 15.63
N SER A 72 4.40 1.05 14.89
CA SER A 72 4.80 2.44 14.63
C SER A 72 3.80 3.22 13.78
N LEU A 73 3.13 2.55 12.83
CA LEU A 73 2.10 3.16 11.97
C LEU A 73 0.75 3.34 12.67
N LEU A 74 0.54 2.70 13.82
CA LEU A 74 -0.69 2.82 14.60
C LEU A 74 -0.62 3.92 15.66
N VAL A 75 0.57 4.50 15.88
CA VAL A 75 0.72 5.68 16.74
C VAL A 75 -0.06 6.83 16.08
N ASP A 76 -0.97 7.45 16.85
CA ASP A 76 -1.85 8.54 16.39
C ASP A 76 -2.73 8.18 15.18
N TRP A 77 -3.11 6.90 15.04
CA TRP A 77 -3.95 6.43 13.94
C TRP A 77 -5.45 6.41 14.32
N ASP A 78 -6.23 7.33 13.75
CA ASP A 78 -7.65 7.53 14.07
C ASP A 78 -8.63 6.55 13.39
N TYR A 79 -8.18 5.75 12.43
CA TYR A 79 -9.04 4.90 11.61
C TYR A 79 -8.99 3.42 12.02
N ALA A 80 -9.86 2.59 11.45
CA ALA A 80 -9.82 1.15 11.70
C ALA A 80 -8.41 0.58 11.38
N ALA A 81 -7.81 -0.14 12.34
CA ALA A 81 -6.41 -0.59 12.26
C ALA A 81 -6.09 -1.46 11.03
N HIS A 82 -7.10 -2.09 10.40
CA HIS A 82 -6.92 -2.84 9.17
C HIS A 82 -6.59 -1.98 7.94
N TRP A 83 -6.81 -0.66 8.01
CA TRP A 83 -6.31 0.27 6.99
C TRP A 83 -4.79 0.30 6.96
N VAL A 84 -4.12 0.28 8.12
CA VAL A 84 -2.66 0.16 8.23
C VAL A 84 -2.16 -1.15 7.61
N ASP A 85 -2.81 -2.29 7.91
CA ASP A 85 -2.45 -3.57 7.29
C ASP A 85 -2.50 -3.49 5.74
N SER A 86 -3.50 -2.80 5.22
CA SER A 86 -3.67 -2.62 3.78
C SER A 86 -2.64 -1.65 3.20
N ALA A 87 -2.34 -0.55 3.90
CA ALA A 87 -1.30 0.41 3.51
C ALA A 87 0.07 -0.28 3.39
N ILE A 88 0.44 -1.09 4.39
CA ILE A 88 1.68 -1.88 4.39
C ILE A 88 1.73 -2.80 3.16
N LYS A 89 0.64 -3.53 2.89
CA LYS A 89 0.54 -4.40 1.70
C LYS A 89 0.67 -3.62 0.39
N THR A 90 0.07 -2.44 0.31
CA THR A 90 0.15 -1.55 -0.85
C THR A 90 1.57 -1.07 -1.09
N ALA A 91 2.28 -0.63 -0.04
CA ALA A 91 3.68 -0.21 -0.13
C ALA A 91 4.60 -1.34 -0.62
N HIS A 92 4.48 -2.55 -0.06
CA HIS A 92 5.22 -3.72 -0.56
C HIS A 92 4.93 -4.02 -2.04
N SER A 93 3.68 -3.88 -2.47
CA SER A 93 3.28 -4.07 -3.88
C SER A 93 3.89 -3.02 -4.80
N ILE A 94 3.89 -1.75 -4.40
CA ILE A 94 4.53 -0.63 -5.12
C ILE A 94 6.04 -0.89 -5.25
N LEU A 95 6.71 -1.20 -4.14
CA LEU A 95 8.16 -1.42 -4.13
C LEU A 95 8.56 -2.67 -4.94
N LYS A 96 7.76 -3.74 -4.89
CA LYS A 96 7.95 -4.93 -5.73
C LYS A 96 7.86 -4.59 -7.23
N SER A 97 6.86 -3.79 -7.61
CA SER A 97 6.70 -3.33 -9.00
C SER A 97 7.87 -2.46 -9.44
N TRP A 98 8.26 -1.48 -8.60
CA TRP A 98 9.43 -0.65 -8.85
C TRP A 98 10.69 -1.49 -9.04
N ARG A 99 10.97 -2.45 -8.14
CA ARG A 99 12.16 -3.33 -8.22
C ARG A 99 12.20 -4.10 -9.54
N LYS A 100 11.06 -4.69 -9.95
CA LYS A 100 10.94 -5.42 -11.22
C LYS A 100 11.33 -4.53 -12.40
N ASN A 101 10.80 -3.32 -12.47
CA ASN A 101 11.04 -2.41 -13.59
C ASN A 101 12.45 -1.78 -13.54
N TYR A 102 12.99 -1.55 -12.35
CA TYR A 102 14.38 -1.11 -12.15
C TYR A 102 15.38 -2.16 -12.67
N VAL A 103 15.17 -3.44 -12.35
CA VAL A 103 16.00 -4.56 -12.82
C VAL A 103 15.97 -4.66 -14.36
N LYS A 104 14.81 -4.43 -14.97
CA LYS A 104 14.67 -4.41 -16.43
C LYS A 104 15.37 -3.22 -17.09
N GLY A 105 15.45 -2.09 -16.39
CA GLY A 105 15.99 -0.82 -16.87
C GLY A 105 14.95 0.22 -17.27
N GLU A 106 13.68 -0.03 -16.96
CA GLU A 106 12.55 0.86 -17.23
C GLU A 106 12.37 1.94 -16.16
N ARG A 107 13.06 1.82 -15.01
CA ARG A 107 13.02 2.79 -13.90
C ARG A 107 14.42 3.16 -13.42
N LYS A 108 14.57 4.41 -12.98
CA LYS A 108 15.76 4.92 -12.31
C LYS A 108 15.78 4.53 -10.82
N ARG A 109 16.93 4.74 -10.18
CA ARG A 109 17.20 4.45 -8.76
C ARG A 109 16.58 5.49 -7.81
N ASN A 110 15.31 5.82 -8.02
CA ASN A 110 14.58 6.78 -7.19
C ASN A 110 13.50 6.02 -6.42
N LYS A 111 13.32 6.37 -5.14
CA LYS A 111 12.27 5.82 -4.29
C LYS A 111 10.89 6.05 -4.92
N PRO A 112 10.03 5.04 -5.01
CA PRO A 112 8.66 5.24 -5.46
C PRO A 112 7.85 5.98 -4.38
N THR A 113 6.83 6.74 -4.80
CA THR A 113 5.95 7.49 -3.89
C THR A 113 4.51 7.33 -4.37
N ALA A 114 3.59 7.07 -3.44
CA ALA A 114 2.16 7.15 -3.70
C ALA A 114 1.72 8.62 -3.74
N ARG A 115 1.33 9.09 -4.94
CA ARG A 115 0.91 10.48 -5.17
C ARG A 115 -0.60 10.65 -5.23
N ARG A 116 -1.30 9.66 -5.78
CA ARG A 116 -2.77 9.68 -5.92
C ARG A 116 -3.41 9.34 -4.58
N LEU A 117 -4.54 9.99 -4.28
CA LEU A 117 -5.41 9.60 -3.19
C LEU A 117 -6.23 8.38 -3.63
N PHE A 118 -5.90 7.24 -3.05
CA PHE A 118 -6.64 6.00 -3.23
C PHE A 118 -6.38 5.10 -2.03
N ALA A 119 -7.31 4.19 -1.73
CA ALA A 119 -7.08 3.15 -0.76
C ALA A 119 -7.47 1.79 -1.32
N ARG A 120 -6.75 0.74 -0.91
CA ARG A 120 -7.19 -0.64 -1.13
C ARG A 120 -7.96 -1.08 0.10
N VAL A 121 -9.24 -1.38 -0.05
CA VAL A 121 -10.05 -1.80 1.09
C VAL A 121 -9.89 -3.30 1.32
N LYS A 122 -9.57 -3.70 2.54
CA LYS A 122 -9.52 -5.12 2.93
C LYS A 122 -10.95 -5.64 3.06
N GLN A 123 -11.19 -6.88 2.66
CA GLN A 123 -12.52 -7.49 2.77
C GLN A 123 -13.10 -7.42 4.19
N THR A 124 -12.27 -7.44 5.24
CA THR A 124 -12.70 -7.30 6.64
C THR A 124 -13.30 -5.93 6.98
N LEU A 125 -13.04 -4.91 6.17
CA LEU A 125 -13.61 -3.56 6.32
C LEU A 125 -14.84 -3.37 5.44
N LEU A 126 -15.19 -4.35 4.61
CA LEU A 126 -16.30 -4.31 3.67
C LEU A 126 -17.43 -5.22 4.13
N LYS A 127 -18.66 -4.76 3.93
CA LYS A 127 -19.86 -5.61 4.02
C LYS A 127 -20.86 -5.16 2.95
N LEU A 128 -21.41 -6.11 2.19
CA LEU A 128 -22.50 -5.81 1.27
C LEU A 128 -23.82 -5.83 2.05
N GLU A 129 -24.57 -4.73 2.01
CA GLU A 129 -25.86 -4.57 2.65
C GLU A 129 -26.88 -4.13 1.59
N GLY A 130 -27.60 -5.09 1.02
CA GLY A 130 -28.45 -4.87 -0.16
C GLY A 130 -27.62 -4.41 -1.36
N GLU A 131 -27.97 -3.24 -1.92
CA GLU A 131 -27.27 -2.60 -3.04
C GLU A 131 -26.15 -1.66 -2.61
N LYS A 132 -25.85 -1.59 -1.31
CA LYS A 132 -24.83 -0.68 -0.76
C LYS A 132 -23.64 -1.46 -0.22
N LEU A 133 -22.45 -0.97 -0.51
CA LEU A 133 -21.21 -1.45 0.07
C LEU A 133 -20.89 -0.62 1.32
N ARG A 134 -21.05 -1.22 2.50
CA ARG A 134 -20.64 -0.64 3.78
C ARG A 134 -19.13 -0.77 3.93
N VAL A 135 -18.46 0.37 4.14
CA VAL A 135 -17.03 0.50 4.37
C VAL A 135 -16.82 0.99 5.79
N THR A 136 -16.04 0.25 6.59
CA THR A 136 -15.67 0.66 7.95
C THR A 136 -14.53 1.66 7.88
N VAL A 137 -14.78 2.90 8.32
CA VAL A 137 -13.79 3.99 8.33
C VAL A 137 -13.07 4.02 9.67
N LYS A 138 -13.82 4.17 10.77
CA LYS A 138 -13.34 4.04 12.16
C LYS A 138 -14.10 2.91 12.86
N PRO A 139 -13.68 2.45 14.06
CA PRO A 139 -14.49 1.52 14.85
C PRO A 139 -15.91 2.06 15.04
N ALA A 140 -16.91 1.27 14.66
CA ALA A 140 -18.34 1.64 14.67
C ALA A 140 -18.76 2.81 13.75
N GLU A 141 -17.86 3.34 12.90
CA GLU A 141 -18.19 4.38 11.91
C GLU A 141 -18.08 3.83 10.48
N TYR A 142 -19.12 4.05 9.68
CA TYR A 142 -19.26 3.45 8.37
C TYR A 142 -19.61 4.49 7.30
N VAL A 143 -19.03 4.31 6.11
CA VAL A 143 -19.45 4.99 4.88
C VAL A 143 -20.12 3.97 3.98
N TYR A 144 -21.21 4.38 3.33
CA TYR A 144 -21.96 3.54 2.41
C TYR A 144 -21.72 4.01 0.99
N LEU A 145 -21.21 3.11 0.15
CA LEU A 145 -21.03 3.35 -1.27
C LEU A 145 -22.17 2.67 -2.02
N ASP A 146 -22.94 3.46 -2.75
CA ASP A 146 -24.01 2.93 -3.57
C ASP A 146 -23.43 2.17 -4.76
N LEU A 147 -23.89 0.93 -4.97
CA LEU A 147 -23.50 0.11 -6.12
C LEU A 147 -24.59 0.09 -7.21
N SER A 148 -25.77 0.67 -6.97
CA SER A 148 -26.87 0.72 -7.95
C SER A 148 -26.49 1.51 -9.21
N ALA A 149 -25.65 2.54 -9.07
CA ALA A 149 -25.15 3.35 -10.19
C ALA A 149 -24.17 2.62 -11.14
N ARG A 150 -23.95 1.30 -10.97
CA ARG A 150 -23.10 0.48 -11.86
C ARG A 150 -23.85 -0.13 -13.05
N TYR A 151 -25.15 0.11 -13.19
CA TYR A 151 -25.97 -0.32 -14.33
C TYR A 151 -26.79 0.84 -14.90
#